data_AF-A0AA35LSI4-F1
#
_entry.id   AF-A0AA35LSI4-F1
#
_cell.length_a   1.000
_cell.length_b   1.000
_cell.length_c   1.000
_cell.angle_alpha   90.00
_cell.angle_beta   90.00
_cell.angle_gamma   90.00
#
_symmetry.space_group_name_H-M   'P 1'
#
loop_
_entity.id
_entity.type
_entity.pdbx_description
1 polymer ?
#
loop_
_entity_poly.entity_id
_entity_poly.type
_entity_poly.pdbx_seq_one_letter_code
_entity_poly.pdbx_strand_id
1 'polypeptide(L)'
;MTYWWTGVLATIFMCSLVGLSVYWLRRRQYEVFLLLHIVLSILVLITMLGHVSIFKGDYDALVWIPVTIWGLDRVVRSARIVAFSPQFWNAKARITFNEDAHMIRMLVPVSSSLYSIEPGTFYYLMVLNKWNFWESHPFTIASVSRDARCDAGSVSEHSPLLNYSSTASEEMRCWSGKSEQEMTFLIRPYDSFTLRLKKYADAQRPKPATVRVAIDGPYGKPLRLEKFCKVLFIVGGSGIAVPLSYLDRLTRSPSRTELIHIHWAVRQCSLAVEVLGHELNSSSNNGQVKINIYVTGVDSRRTEDEDICRLAEWKFKRLNVEEVIEGALNTGEEGSLAVVTSGPARMADESRYAVAARMVHSSPHIEYFEESFQW
;
A
#
# COMPACT_ATOMS: atom_id res chain seq x y z
N MET A 1 4.04 -41.10 -33.56
CA MET A 1 2.99 -41.47 -32.58
C MET A 1 3.03 -40.59 -31.33
N THR A 2 4.19 -40.35 -30.72
CA THR A 2 4.32 -39.47 -29.54
C THR A 2 3.75 -38.07 -29.75
N TYR A 3 4.05 -37.42 -30.88
CA TYR A 3 3.57 -36.07 -31.23
C TYR A 3 2.04 -35.94 -31.28
N TRP A 4 1.32 -37.01 -31.63
CA TRP A 4 -0.15 -37.01 -31.72
C TRP A 4 -0.77 -36.99 -30.32
N TRP A 5 -0.30 -37.86 -29.44
CA TRP A 5 -0.75 -37.93 -28.05
C TRP A 5 -0.48 -36.63 -27.29
N THR A 6 0.71 -36.03 -27.48
CA THR A 6 1.03 -34.74 -26.86
C THR A 6 0.16 -33.61 -27.41
N GLY A 7 -0.23 -33.66 -28.69
CA GLY A 7 -1.19 -32.72 -29.27
C GLY A 7 -2.58 -32.83 -28.63
N VAL A 8 -3.10 -34.05 -28.47
CA VAL A 8 -4.39 -34.29 -27.79
C VAL A 8 -4.35 -33.78 -26.35
N LEU A 9 -3.28 -34.07 -25.60
CA LEU A 9 -3.10 -33.57 -24.24
C LEU A 9 -3.04 -32.04 -24.18
N ALA A 10 -2.32 -31.40 -25.11
CA ALA A 10 -2.25 -29.95 -25.19
C ALA A 10 -3.64 -29.32 -25.40
N THR A 11 -4.47 -29.89 -26.27
CA THR A 11 -5.85 -29.44 -26.47
C THR A 11 -6.68 -29.59 -25.20
N ILE A 12 -6.59 -30.72 -24.51
CA ILE A 12 -7.33 -30.95 -23.25
C ILE A 12 -6.93 -29.92 -22.19
N PHE A 13 -5.63 -29.65 -22.04
CA PHE A 13 -5.15 -28.66 -21.07
C PHE A 13 -5.56 -27.23 -21.45
N MET A 14 -5.54 -26.86 -22.73
CA MET A 14 -6.03 -25.55 -23.19
C MET A 14 -7.54 -25.39 -22.92
N CYS A 15 -8.34 -26.40 -23.25
CA CYS A 15 -9.78 -26.39 -22.95
C CYS A 15 -10.05 -26.28 -21.44
N SER A 16 -9.28 -27.01 -20.62
CA SER A 16 -9.39 -26.95 -19.16
C SER A 16 -8.96 -25.60 -18.60
N LEU A 17 -7.93 -24.97 -19.17
CA LEU A 17 -7.48 -23.63 -18.78
C LEU A 17 -8.58 -22.59 -19.02
N VAL A 18 -9.27 -22.65 -20.16
CA VAL A 18 -10.42 -21.78 -20.45
C VAL A 18 -11.59 -22.09 -19.49
N GLY A 19 -11.95 -23.37 -19.33
CA GLY A 19 -13.06 -23.80 -18.48
C GLY A 19 -12.89 -23.44 -17.00
N LEU A 20 -11.66 -23.52 -16.48
CA LEU A 20 -11.34 -23.13 -15.11
C LEU A 20 -11.13 -21.62 -14.95
N SER A 21 -11.11 -20.84 -16.04
CA SER A 21 -11.01 -19.37 -16.01
C SER A 21 -12.36 -18.65 -15.87
N VAL A 22 -13.44 -19.37 -15.54
CA VAL A 22 -14.77 -18.80 -15.31
C VAL A 22 -14.74 -17.78 -14.16
N TYR A 23 -15.44 -16.65 -14.38
CA TYR A 23 -15.48 -15.52 -13.45
C TYR A 23 -15.82 -15.90 -12.01
N TRP A 24 -16.76 -16.83 -11.83
CA TRP A 24 -17.19 -17.29 -10.51
C TRP A 24 -16.05 -17.92 -9.70
N LEU A 25 -15.25 -18.79 -10.32
CA LEU A 25 -14.12 -19.46 -9.65
C LEU A 25 -13.05 -18.45 -9.27
N ARG A 26 -12.69 -17.56 -10.20
CA ARG A 26 -11.68 -16.50 -9.99
C ARG A 26 -12.07 -15.56 -8.84
N ARG A 27 -13.35 -15.20 -8.70
CA ARG A 27 -13.82 -14.29 -7.64
C ARG A 27 -13.88 -14.96 -6.26
N ARG A 28 -14.27 -16.24 -6.20
CA ARG A 28 -14.47 -16.92 -4.91
C ARG A 28 -13.18 -17.51 -4.37
N GLN A 29 -12.35 -18.12 -5.21
CA GLN A 29 -11.14 -18.84 -4.81
C GLN A 29 -9.98 -18.45 -5.74
N TYR A 30 -9.59 -17.17 -5.68
CA TYR A 30 -8.55 -16.60 -6.54
C TYR A 30 -7.21 -17.36 -6.47
N GLU A 31 -6.79 -17.75 -5.26
CA GLU A 31 -5.52 -18.48 -5.04
C GLU A 31 -5.51 -19.85 -5.75
N VAL A 32 -6.61 -20.61 -5.61
CA VAL A 32 -6.77 -21.92 -6.26
C VAL A 32 -6.80 -21.78 -7.78
N PHE A 33 -7.54 -20.77 -8.27
CA PHE A 33 -7.58 -20.43 -9.69
C PHE A 33 -6.18 -20.13 -10.23
N LEU A 34 -5.41 -19.26 -9.55
CA LEU A 34 -4.07 -18.87 -9.98
C LEU A 34 -3.11 -20.08 -10.04
N LEU A 35 -3.13 -20.94 -9.02
CA LEU A 35 -2.30 -22.15 -8.99
C LEU A 35 -2.64 -23.10 -10.14
N LEU A 36 -3.92 -23.43 -10.32
CA LEU A 36 -4.38 -24.30 -11.41
C LEU A 36 -3.99 -23.72 -12.78
N HIS A 37 -4.15 -22.41 -12.97
CA HIS A 37 -3.82 -21.75 -14.22
C HIS A 37 -2.32 -21.82 -14.53
N ILE A 38 -1.45 -21.62 -13.55
CA ILE A 38 0.01 -21.74 -13.71
C ILE A 38 0.39 -23.19 -14.05
N VAL A 39 -0.11 -24.16 -13.29
CA VAL A 39 0.19 -25.59 -13.52
C VAL A 39 -0.26 -26.02 -14.93
N LEU A 40 -1.48 -25.66 -15.33
CA LEU A 40 -1.99 -25.96 -16.68
C LEU A 40 -1.18 -25.26 -17.77
N SER A 41 -0.74 -24.02 -17.55
CA SER A 41 0.10 -23.29 -18.51
C SER A 41 1.44 -23.99 -18.74
N ILE A 42 2.08 -24.49 -17.66
CA ILE A 42 3.33 -25.27 -17.76
C ILE A 42 3.08 -26.57 -18.54
N LEU A 43 1.99 -27.28 -18.23
CA LEU A 43 1.63 -28.52 -18.93
C LEU A 43 1.36 -28.27 -20.42
N VAL A 44 0.70 -27.16 -20.78
CA VAL A 44 0.51 -26.75 -22.18
C VAL A 44 1.85 -26.52 -22.86
N LEU A 45 2.79 -25.78 -22.25
CA LEU A 45 4.11 -25.53 -22.86
C LEU A 45 4.90 -26.83 -23.08
N ILE A 46 4.91 -27.74 -22.10
CA ILE A 46 5.60 -29.04 -22.23
C ILE A 46 4.97 -29.91 -23.32
N THR A 47 3.63 -30.02 -23.33
CA THR A 47 2.92 -30.85 -24.31
C THR A 47 2.99 -30.26 -25.71
N MET A 48 2.98 -28.94 -25.85
CA MET A 48 3.18 -28.26 -27.14
C MET A 48 4.58 -28.50 -27.70
N LEU A 49 5.63 -28.45 -26.88
CA LEU A 49 6.99 -28.80 -27.32
C LEU A 49 7.05 -30.24 -27.86
N GLY A 50 6.41 -31.18 -27.15
CA GLY A 50 6.29 -32.57 -27.60
C GLY A 50 5.49 -32.70 -28.90
N HIS A 51 4.44 -31.89 -29.11
CA HIS A 51 3.61 -31.90 -30.31
C HIS A 51 4.35 -31.38 -31.55
N VAL A 52 5.06 -30.27 -31.43
CA VAL A 52 5.79 -29.64 -32.56
C VAL A 52 7.07 -30.36 -32.93
N SER A 53 7.52 -31.34 -32.12
CA SER A 53 8.71 -32.16 -32.39
C SER A 53 8.73 -32.86 -33.76
N ILE A 54 7.55 -33.04 -34.40
CA ILE A 54 7.44 -33.56 -35.77
C ILE A 54 8.15 -32.68 -36.81
N PHE A 55 8.21 -31.36 -36.56
CA PHE A 55 8.83 -30.37 -37.45
C PHE A 55 10.32 -30.16 -37.17
N LYS A 56 10.95 -31.05 -36.38
CA LYS A 56 12.41 -31.06 -36.13
C LYS A 56 12.99 -29.70 -35.69
N GLY A 57 12.24 -28.93 -34.90
CA GLY A 57 12.71 -27.70 -34.26
C GLY A 57 12.23 -26.40 -34.90
N ASP A 58 11.59 -26.43 -36.07
CA ASP A 58 11.17 -25.20 -36.79
C ASP A 58 10.21 -24.31 -35.96
N TYR A 59 9.44 -24.90 -35.05
CA TYR A 59 8.47 -24.20 -34.20
C TYR A 59 8.86 -24.12 -32.72
N ASP A 60 10.04 -24.63 -32.34
CA ASP A 60 10.48 -24.63 -30.94
C ASP A 60 10.57 -23.20 -30.37
N ALA A 61 10.91 -22.23 -31.23
CA ALA A 61 10.96 -20.81 -30.88
C ALA A 61 9.62 -20.30 -30.30
N LEU A 62 8.47 -20.78 -30.80
CA LEU A 62 7.14 -20.36 -30.32
C LEU A 62 6.88 -20.78 -28.88
N VAL A 63 7.57 -21.83 -28.39
CA VAL A 63 7.48 -22.30 -27.00
C VAL A 63 8.58 -21.67 -26.15
N TRP A 64 9.81 -21.57 -26.66
CA TRP A 64 10.93 -21.03 -25.89
C TRP A 64 10.83 -19.54 -25.62
N ILE A 65 10.31 -18.73 -26.56
CA ILE A 65 10.13 -17.28 -26.34
C ILE A 65 9.26 -16.99 -25.09
N PRO A 66 8.03 -17.51 -24.95
CA PRO A 66 7.22 -17.27 -23.76
C PRO A 66 7.83 -17.88 -22.50
N VAL A 67 8.50 -19.04 -22.57
CA VAL A 67 9.22 -19.63 -21.43
C VAL A 67 10.32 -18.70 -20.94
N THR A 68 11.14 -18.17 -21.86
CA THR A 68 12.22 -17.24 -21.52
C THR A 68 11.67 -15.95 -20.93
N ILE A 69 10.65 -15.34 -21.54
CA ILE A 69 10.02 -14.11 -21.01
C ILE A 69 9.46 -14.34 -19.61
N TRP A 70 8.73 -15.45 -19.41
CA TRP A 70 8.15 -15.81 -18.11
C TRP A 70 9.23 -16.06 -17.05
N GLY A 71 10.30 -16.77 -17.41
CA GLY A 71 11.45 -17.00 -16.55
C GLY A 71 12.20 -15.71 -16.19
N LEU A 72 12.45 -14.83 -17.17
CA LEU A 72 13.13 -13.54 -16.97
C LEU A 72 12.33 -12.66 -16.01
N ASP A 73 11.01 -12.60 -16.15
CA ASP A 73 10.16 -11.87 -15.21
C ASP A 73 10.37 -12.36 -13.76
N ARG A 74 10.37 -13.69 -13.54
CA ARG A 74 10.60 -14.26 -12.21
C ARG A 74 11.97 -13.90 -11.66
N VAL A 75 13.02 -13.99 -12.48
CA VAL A 75 14.38 -13.64 -12.09
C VAL A 75 14.49 -12.16 -11.71
N VAL A 76 13.90 -11.26 -12.51
CA VAL A 76 13.90 -9.81 -12.22
C VAL A 76 13.17 -9.50 -10.91
N ARG A 77 12.04 -10.17 -10.65
CA ARG A 77 11.29 -10.01 -9.38
C ARG A 77 12.11 -10.52 -8.19
N SER A 78 12.70 -11.71 -8.28
CA SER A 78 13.56 -12.25 -7.22
C SER A 78 14.78 -11.35 -6.97
N ALA A 79 15.43 -10.86 -8.02
CA ALA A 79 16.55 -9.93 -7.92
C ALA A 79 16.15 -8.63 -7.21
N ARG A 80 14.95 -8.10 -7.49
CA ARG A 80 14.44 -6.89 -6.83
C ARG A 80 14.19 -7.09 -5.33
N ILE A 81 13.59 -8.21 -4.94
CA ILE A 81 13.37 -8.55 -3.52
C ILE A 81 14.71 -8.61 -2.78
N VAL A 82 15.69 -9.29 -3.36
CA VAL A 82 17.05 -9.40 -2.80
C VAL A 82 17.73 -8.02 -2.74
N ALA A 83 17.58 -7.19 -3.76
CA ALA A 83 18.15 -5.84 -3.81
C ALA A 83 17.50 -4.89 -2.78
N PHE A 84 16.22 -5.07 -2.48
CA PHE A 84 15.50 -4.27 -1.49
C PHE A 84 15.87 -4.68 -0.05
N SER A 85 15.97 -5.99 0.21
CA SER A 85 16.43 -6.50 1.50
C SER A 85 17.26 -7.76 1.29
N PRO A 86 18.61 -7.66 1.31
CA PRO A 86 19.50 -8.82 1.10
C PRO A 86 19.25 -9.95 2.12
N GLN A 87 18.75 -9.58 3.30
CA GLN A 87 18.37 -10.50 4.37
C GLN A 87 16.84 -10.65 4.51
N PHE A 88 16.09 -10.59 3.40
CA PHE A 88 14.62 -10.68 3.39
C PHE A 88 14.06 -11.91 4.12
N TRP A 89 14.79 -13.03 4.13
CA TRP A 89 14.41 -14.25 4.87
C TRP A 89 14.31 -14.06 6.39
N ASN A 90 15.01 -13.08 6.96
CA ASN A 90 14.99 -12.77 8.39
C ASN A 90 14.39 -11.38 8.70
N ALA A 91 13.84 -10.68 7.71
CA ALA A 91 13.20 -9.40 7.93
C ALA A 91 11.90 -9.60 8.73
N LYS A 92 11.88 -9.06 9.95
CA LYS A 92 10.77 -9.18 10.90
C LYS A 92 9.94 -7.90 10.87
N ALA A 93 8.68 -8.00 10.47
CA ALA A 93 7.70 -6.93 10.58
C ALA A 93 6.85 -7.10 11.84
N ARG A 94 6.48 -5.96 12.44
CA ARG A 94 5.57 -5.90 13.58
C ARG A 94 4.18 -5.58 13.08
N ILE A 95 3.18 -6.35 13.50
CA ILE A 95 1.79 -6.14 13.14
C ILE A 95 0.95 -5.91 14.40
N THR A 96 0.10 -4.90 14.35
CA THR A 96 -0.88 -4.59 15.38
C THR A 96 -2.26 -4.50 14.75
N PHE A 97 -3.25 -5.16 15.35
CA PHE A 97 -4.63 -5.06 14.90
C PHE A 97 -5.43 -4.23 15.88
N ASN A 98 -6.10 -3.20 15.37
CA ASN A 98 -7.07 -2.44 16.13
C ASN A 98 -8.49 -2.95 15.79
N GLU A 99 -9.16 -3.51 16.79
CA GLU A 99 -10.53 -4.00 16.67
C GLU A 99 -11.53 -2.90 16.33
N ASP A 100 -11.40 -1.74 16.98
CA ASP A 100 -12.35 -0.64 16.84
C ASP A 100 -12.26 -0.03 15.44
N ALA A 101 -11.05 0.21 14.95
CA ALA A 101 -10.79 0.75 13.61
C ALA A 101 -10.95 -0.28 12.48
N HIS A 102 -10.96 -1.58 12.83
CA HIS A 102 -10.91 -2.69 11.88
C HIS A 102 -9.77 -2.51 10.85
N MET A 103 -8.57 -2.25 11.36
CA MET A 103 -7.38 -2.00 10.55
C MET A 103 -6.16 -2.67 11.17
N ILE A 104 -5.28 -3.20 10.32
CA ILE A 104 -3.99 -3.75 10.68
C ILE A 104 -2.94 -2.69 10.33
N ARG A 105 -2.14 -2.31 11.31
CA ARG A 105 -0.94 -1.50 11.11
C ARG A 105 0.25 -2.45 11.06
N MET A 106 0.99 -2.41 9.97
CA MET A 106 2.21 -3.19 9.77
C MET A 106 3.41 -2.24 9.70
N LEU A 107 4.36 -2.44 10.61
CA LEU A 107 5.63 -1.73 10.66
C LEU A 107 6.73 -2.64 10.13
N VAL A 108 7.41 -2.23 9.07
CA VAL A 108 8.52 -2.98 8.50
C VAL A 108 9.83 -2.19 8.65
N PRO A 109 10.81 -2.72 9.39
CA PRO A 109 12.12 -2.09 9.51
C PRO A 109 12.91 -2.22 8.20
N VAL A 110 13.49 -1.12 7.77
CA VAL A 110 14.32 -1.00 6.57
C VAL A 110 15.75 -0.72 7.01
N SER A 111 16.57 -1.77 7.04
CA SER A 111 17.98 -1.69 7.49
C SER A 111 18.94 -1.33 6.34
N SER A 112 18.60 -1.68 5.09
CA SER A 112 19.42 -1.40 3.92
C SER A 112 18.61 -1.55 2.64
N SER A 113 17.95 -0.49 2.20
CA SER A 113 17.29 -0.45 0.89
C SER A 113 18.22 0.22 -0.13
N LEU A 114 18.48 -0.45 -1.26
CA LEU A 114 19.13 0.17 -2.42
C LEU A 114 18.24 1.18 -3.13
N TYR A 115 16.94 1.18 -2.81
CA TYR A 115 15.94 2.06 -3.41
C TYR A 115 15.53 3.17 -2.44
N SER A 116 15.37 4.38 -2.98
CA SER A 116 14.76 5.48 -2.25
C SER A 116 13.26 5.24 -2.10
N ILE A 117 12.75 5.49 -0.90
CA ILE A 117 11.35 5.32 -0.56
C ILE A 117 10.63 6.62 -0.94
N GLU A 118 9.75 6.53 -1.93
CA GLU A 118 9.01 7.67 -2.45
C GLU A 118 7.52 7.60 -2.06
N PRO A 119 6.86 8.75 -1.85
CA PRO A 119 5.44 8.81 -1.55
C PRO A 119 4.61 8.34 -2.75
N GLY A 120 3.42 7.83 -2.47
CA GLY A 120 2.54 7.22 -3.47
C GLY A 120 3.04 5.91 -4.04
N THR A 121 4.22 5.41 -3.63
CA THR A 121 4.68 4.09 -4.08
C THR A 121 3.99 2.97 -3.30
N PHE A 122 3.84 1.83 -3.96
CA PHE A 122 3.31 0.62 -3.34
C PHE A 122 4.31 -0.52 -3.42
N TYR A 123 4.13 -1.47 -2.52
CA TYR A 123 5.02 -2.60 -2.36
C TYR A 123 4.18 -3.87 -2.30
N TYR A 124 4.67 -4.93 -2.92
CA TYR A 124 4.09 -6.25 -2.75
C TYR A 124 4.66 -6.88 -1.49
N LEU A 125 3.78 -7.18 -0.54
CA LEU A 125 4.13 -7.81 0.72
C LEU A 125 3.89 -9.31 0.62
N MET A 126 4.88 -10.10 1.03
CA MET A 126 4.82 -11.56 1.13
C MET A 126 5.10 -11.98 2.59
N VAL A 127 4.20 -12.74 3.21
CA VAL A 127 4.38 -13.21 4.60
C VAL A 127 4.96 -14.62 4.61
N LEU A 128 6.17 -14.78 5.15
CA LEU A 128 6.99 -16.00 5.09
C LEU A 128 6.80 -16.98 6.27
N ASN A 129 5.76 -16.80 7.10
CA ASN A 129 5.58 -17.63 8.31
C ASN A 129 4.99 -19.02 8.05
N LYS A 130 4.35 -19.27 6.90
CA LYS A 130 3.73 -20.56 6.53
C LYS A 130 3.93 -20.88 5.04
N TRP A 131 3.33 -21.96 4.57
CA TRP A 131 3.34 -22.46 3.17
C TRP A 131 2.83 -21.45 2.12
N ASN A 132 2.16 -20.38 2.54
CA ASN A 132 1.61 -19.33 1.69
C ASN A 132 2.61 -18.21 1.35
N PHE A 133 3.92 -18.50 1.43
CA PHE A 133 4.98 -17.52 1.18
C PHE A 133 5.04 -17.02 -0.26
N TRP A 134 4.33 -17.68 -1.18
CA TRP A 134 4.22 -17.32 -2.60
C TRP A 134 3.19 -16.23 -2.87
N GLU A 135 2.36 -15.89 -1.89
CA GLU A 135 1.33 -14.87 -2.07
C GLU A 135 1.91 -13.46 -1.90
N SER A 136 1.73 -12.64 -2.94
CA SER A 136 2.20 -11.27 -2.98
C SER A 136 1.02 -10.31 -3.13
N HIS A 137 0.85 -9.39 -2.18
CA HIS A 137 -0.26 -8.43 -2.20
C HIS A 137 0.24 -6.98 -2.18
N PRO A 138 -0.25 -6.11 -3.07
CA PRO A 138 0.19 -4.73 -3.15
C PRO A 138 -0.42 -3.89 -2.03
N PHE A 139 0.41 -3.10 -1.36
CA PHE A 139 -0.03 -2.10 -0.39
C PHE A 139 0.77 -0.80 -0.57
N THR A 140 0.07 0.33 -0.59
CA THR A 140 0.68 1.65 -0.59
C THR A 140 1.32 1.92 0.76
N ILE A 141 2.49 2.54 0.73
CA ILE A 141 3.10 3.05 1.95
C ILE A 141 2.24 4.16 2.54
N ALA A 142 2.00 4.15 3.85
CA ALA A 142 1.25 5.21 4.51
C ALA A 142 2.20 6.28 5.06
N SER A 143 3.26 5.87 5.76
CA SER A 143 4.23 6.79 6.31
C SER A 143 5.59 6.13 6.47
N VAL A 144 6.59 6.98 6.66
CA VAL A 144 7.99 6.61 6.78
C VAL A 144 8.55 7.32 8.01
N SER A 145 8.85 6.56 9.04
CA SER A 145 9.50 7.08 10.24
C SER A 145 11.01 6.92 10.12
N ARG A 146 11.74 8.00 10.39
CA ARG A 146 13.20 7.95 10.59
C ARG A 146 13.43 8.12 12.08
N ASP A 147 13.94 7.09 12.75
CA ASP A 147 14.20 7.17 14.19
C ASP A 147 15.34 8.18 14.43
N ALA A 148 14.98 9.39 14.89
CA ALA A 148 15.92 10.46 15.20
C ALA A 148 16.53 10.23 16.60
N ARG A 149 17.29 9.14 16.76
CA ARG A 149 18.19 8.99 17.91
C ARG A 149 19.61 9.25 17.44
N CYS A 150 19.95 10.54 17.31
CA CYS A 150 21.30 11.13 17.44
C CYS A 150 21.24 12.64 17.11
N ASP A 151 20.52 13.44 17.91
CA ASP A 151 20.77 14.88 18.05
C ASP A 151 20.71 15.24 19.55
N ALA A 152 21.61 14.63 20.31
CA ALA A 152 21.94 15.06 21.67
C ALA A 152 23.40 15.51 21.65
N GLY A 153 23.61 16.66 21.02
CA GLY A 153 24.88 17.38 20.94
C GLY A 153 24.72 18.85 21.35
N SER A 154 23.86 19.16 22.32
CA SER A 154 23.93 20.42 23.05
C SER A 154 24.23 20.11 24.51
N VAL A 155 25.51 20.24 24.84
CA VAL A 155 26.06 20.20 26.19
C VAL A 155 25.37 21.26 27.06
N SER A 156 24.77 20.83 28.17
CA SER A 156 24.72 21.62 29.40
C SER A 156 24.63 20.66 30.59
N GLU A 157 25.74 20.53 31.29
CA GLU A 157 25.86 19.85 32.58
C GLU A 157 25.06 20.60 33.65
N HIS A 158 24.28 19.88 34.47
CA HIS A 158 24.40 19.94 35.93
C HIS A 158 23.54 18.88 36.65
N SER A 159 24.26 17.92 37.24
CA SER A 159 24.05 17.28 38.56
C SER A 159 22.94 16.23 38.79
N PRO A 160 23.21 15.27 39.73
CA PRO A 160 22.70 13.89 39.71
C PRO A 160 21.79 13.58 40.92
N LEU A 161 21.55 12.29 41.18
CA LEU A 161 20.85 11.59 42.30
C LEU A 161 19.56 10.90 41.77
N LEU A 162 19.39 9.57 41.80
CA LEU A 162 19.82 8.53 42.75
C LEU A 162 19.98 7.16 42.04
N ASN A 163 20.97 6.40 42.50
CA ASN A 163 21.20 4.98 42.20
C ASN A 163 20.19 4.08 42.94
N TYR A 164 19.67 3.06 42.26
CA TYR A 164 19.37 1.77 42.87
C TYR A 164 19.71 0.63 41.90
N SER A 165 20.86 -0.01 42.17
CA SER A 165 21.24 -1.35 41.70
C SER A 165 20.27 -2.39 42.27
N SER A 166 19.87 -3.47 41.59
CA SER A 166 20.77 -4.55 41.17
C SER A 166 20.08 -5.54 40.22
N THR A 167 20.75 -5.82 39.09
CA THR A 167 21.09 -7.16 38.58
C THR A 167 19.99 -8.18 38.25
N ALA A 168 19.67 -8.27 36.95
CA ALA A 168 19.75 -9.52 36.19
C ALA A 168 20.09 -9.16 34.74
N SER A 169 21.39 -9.04 34.48
CA SER A 169 22.01 -8.87 33.17
C SER A 169 22.06 -10.20 32.41
N GLU A 170 22.18 -10.11 31.08
CA GLU A 170 22.34 -11.19 30.07
C GLU A 170 20.98 -11.59 29.46
N GLU A 171 20.46 -10.90 28.45
CA GLU A 171 20.98 -10.86 27.08
C GLU A 171 20.93 -9.43 26.49
N MET A 172 22.02 -8.67 26.67
CA MET A 172 22.23 -7.41 25.98
C MET A 172 23.66 -7.38 25.44
N ARG A 173 23.77 -7.57 24.13
CA ARG A 173 24.85 -7.20 23.17
C ARG A 173 24.61 -8.07 21.93
N CYS A 174 24.55 -7.60 20.70
CA CYS A 174 25.14 -6.43 20.08
C CYS A 174 24.40 -6.25 18.75
N TRP A 175 23.81 -5.09 18.46
CA TRP A 175 23.61 -4.71 17.06
C TRP A 175 24.19 -3.32 16.81
N SER A 176 25.28 -3.34 16.05
CA SER A 176 25.95 -2.20 15.46
C SER A 176 24.94 -1.25 14.82
N GLY A 177 25.07 0.04 15.15
CA GLY A 177 24.18 1.10 14.69
C GLY A 177 24.07 1.20 13.17
N LYS A 178 22.82 1.18 12.71
CA LYS A 178 22.34 1.83 11.49
C LYS A 178 21.03 2.52 11.88
N SER A 179 20.79 3.74 11.42
CA SER A 179 19.49 4.40 11.62
C SER A 179 18.42 3.53 10.97
N GLU A 180 17.59 2.87 11.76
CA GLU A 180 16.51 2.02 11.22
C GLU A 180 15.37 2.93 10.77
N GLN A 181 15.13 2.96 9.46
CA GLN A 181 13.95 3.61 8.90
C GLN A 181 12.80 2.61 8.94
N GLU A 182 11.62 3.00 9.39
CA GLU A 182 10.45 2.12 9.45
C GLU A 182 9.41 2.55 8.41
N MET A 183 8.89 1.58 7.65
CA MET A 183 7.75 1.77 6.75
C MET A 183 6.47 1.34 7.45
N THR A 184 5.45 2.19 7.40
CA THR A 184 4.12 1.89 7.91
C THR A 184 3.18 1.56 6.76
N PHE A 185 2.49 0.42 6.86
CA PHE A 185 1.39 0.04 5.97
C PHE A 185 0.08 -0.05 6.76
N LEU A 186 -0.99 0.49 6.18
CA LEU A 186 -2.34 0.46 6.72
C LEU A 186 -3.18 -0.53 5.91
N ILE A 187 -3.50 -1.68 6.50
CA ILE A 187 -4.10 -2.83 5.82
C ILE A 187 -5.47 -3.11 6.41
N ARG A 188 -6.53 -2.99 5.60
CA ARG A 188 -7.88 -3.38 6.02
C ARG A 188 -8.05 -4.89 5.87
N PRO A 189 -8.50 -5.61 6.93
CA PRO A 189 -8.87 -7.02 6.79
C PRO A 189 -10.07 -7.18 5.85
N TYR A 190 -9.93 -8.06 4.88
CA TYR A 190 -11.00 -8.56 4.02
C TYR A 190 -10.99 -10.08 4.10
N ASP A 191 -10.55 -10.76 3.04
CA ASP A 191 -10.54 -12.20 2.91
C ASP A 191 -9.11 -12.74 2.73
N SER A 192 -9.01 -14.07 2.87
CA SER A 192 -7.80 -14.87 2.70
C SER A 192 -6.55 -14.26 3.36
N PHE A 193 -5.59 -13.74 2.59
CA PHE A 193 -4.33 -13.16 3.06
C PHE A 193 -4.51 -12.17 4.21
N THR A 194 -5.34 -11.15 4.03
CA THR A 194 -5.52 -10.08 5.02
C THR A 194 -6.25 -10.56 6.27
N LEU A 195 -7.17 -11.53 6.12
CA LEU A 195 -7.84 -12.18 7.26
C LEU A 195 -6.85 -13.05 8.06
N ARG A 196 -5.91 -13.73 7.39
CA ARG A 196 -4.85 -14.48 8.06
C ARG A 196 -3.89 -13.54 8.79
N LEU A 197 -3.59 -12.39 8.20
CA LEU A 197 -2.78 -11.35 8.84
C LEU A 197 -3.44 -10.86 10.13
N LYS A 198 -4.76 -10.62 10.10
CA LYS A 198 -5.55 -10.31 11.29
C LYS A 198 -5.41 -11.40 12.36
N LYS A 199 -5.60 -12.68 11.99
CA LYS A 199 -5.47 -13.82 12.91
C LYS A 199 -4.09 -13.90 13.57
N TYR A 200 -3.01 -13.55 12.86
CA TYR A 200 -1.67 -13.51 13.45
C TYR A 200 -1.54 -12.39 14.48
N ALA A 201 -2.10 -11.21 14.20
CA ALA A 201 -2.10 -10.10 15.14
C ALA A 201 -2.94 -10.42 16.39
N ASP A 202 -4.14 -10.99 16.22
CA ASP A 202 -5.04 -11.38 17.31
C ASP A 202 -4.40 -12.42 18.24
N ALA A 203 -3.64 -13.38 17.68
CA ALA A 203 -3.03 -14.47 18.44
C ALA A 203 -1.95 -14.04 19.44
N GLN A 204 -1.35 -12.85 19.28
CA GLN A 204 -0.28 -12.35 20.17
C GLN A 204 -0.71 -11.14 21.00
N ARG A 205 -2.00 -10.77 20.95
CA ARG A 205 -2.57 -9.65 21.71
C ARG A 205 -2.36 -9.87 23.22
N PRO A 206 -1.98 -8.82 23.99
CA PRO A 206 -1.89 -7.39 23.65
C PRO A 206 -0.55 -6.95 23.02
N LYS A 207 0.41 -7.86 22.82
CA LYS A 207 1.71 -7.49 22.24
C LYS A 207 1.62 -7.43 20.71
N PRO A 208 2.40 -6.55 20.05
CA PRO A 208 2.52 -6.57 18.59
C PRO A 208 3.02 -7.94 18.12
N ALA A 209 2.33 -8.53 17.14
CA ALA A 209 2.76 -9.80 16.60
C ALA A 209 3.96 -9.61 15.65
N THR A 210 4.87 -10.57 15.63
CA THR A 210 6.02 -10.53 14.72
C THR A 210 5.86 -11.54 13.59
N VAL A 211 5.97 -11.07 12.34
CA VAL A 211 5.89 -11.90 11.13
C VAL A 211 7.11 -11.68 10.25
N ARG A 212 7.60 -12.74 9.59
CA ARG A 212 8.64 -12.59 8.58
C ARG A 212 8.02 -12.12 7.28
N VAL A 213 8.59 -11.09 6.67
CA VAL A 213 8.07 -10.51 5.42
C VAL A 213 9.16 -10.37 4.37
N ALA A 214 8.83 -10.67 3.12
CA ALA A 214 9.60 -10.21 1.97
C ALA A 214 8.85 -9.05 1.32
N ILE A 215 9.61 -8.03 0.89
CA ILE A 215 9.09 -6.84 0.22
C ILE A 215 9.61 -6.85 -1.21
N ASP A 216 8.68 -6.77 -2.16
CA ASP A 216 8.96 -6.56 -3.57
C ASP A 216 8.51 -5.13 -3.93
N GLY A 217 9.46 -4.26 -4.30
CA GLY A 217 9.21 -2.86 -4.66
C GLY A 217 10.47 -1.99 -4.61
N PRO A 218 10.34 -0.68 -4.80
CA PRO A 218 9.10 0.09 -4.98
C PRO A 218 8.43 -0.14 -6.35
N TYR A 219 7.10 -0.01 -6.38
CA TYR A 219 6.28 0.07 -7.59
C TYR A 219 5.47 1.38 -7.62
N GLY A 220 5.02 1.76 -8.82
CA GLY A 220 4.37 3.04 -9.06
C GLY A 220 5.38 4.14 -9.41
N LYS A 221 4.87 5.31 -9.76
CA LYS A 221 5.66 6.52 -9.98
C LYS A 221 5.15 7.60 -9.03
N PRO A 222 6.02 8.28 -8.28
CA PRO A 222 5.55 9.38 -7.44
C PRO A 222 4.99 10.49 -8.32
N LEU A 223 3.85 11.01 -7.90
CA LEU A 223 3.22 12.18 -8.48
C LEU A 223 4.01 13.42 -8.04
N ARG A 224 4.26 14.34 -8.98
CA ARG A 224 4.97 15.60 -8.71
C ARG A 224 4.01 16.66 -8.19
N LEU A 225 3.35 16.35 -7.08
CA LEU A 225 2.29 17.20 -6.50
C LEU A 225 2.84 18.53 -5.96
N GLU A 226 4.15 18.62 -5.70
CA GLU A 226 4.81 19.83 -5.17
C GLU A 226 4.80 21.01 -6.16
N LYS A 227 4.48 20.73 -7.44
CA LYS A 227 4.38 21.74 -8.50
C LYS A 227 3.07 22.52 -8.46
N PHE A 228 2.06 21.98 -7.77
CA PHE A 228 0.72 22.56 -7.71
C PHE A 228 0.57 23.47 -6.49
N CYS A 229 -0.14 24.59 -6.66
CA CYS A 229 -0.45 25.51 -5.57
C CYS A 229 -1.42 24.86 -4.57
N LYS A 230 -2.41 24.12 -5.09
CA LYS A 230 -3.45 23.46 -4.30
C LYS A 230 -3.46 21.97 -4.62
N VAL A 231 -3.54 21.14 -3.58
CA VAL A 231 -3.67 19.68 -3.72
C VAL A 231 -4.92 19.23 -2.97
N LEU A 232 -5.85 18.62 -3.71
CA LEU A 232 -7.09 18.08 -3.21
C LEU A 232 -7.05 16.55 -3.25
N PHE A 233 -7.03 15.92 -2.08
CA PHE A 233 -7.16 14.48 -1.93
C PHE A 233 -8.61 14.10 -1.66
N ILE A 234 -9.16 13.21 -2.49
CA ILE A 234 -10.49 12.62 -2.34
C ILE A 234 -10.30 11.13 -2.09
N VAL A 235 -10.42 10.71 -0.82
CA VAL A 235 -10.03 9.35 -0.42
C VAL A 235 -11.14 8.59 0.30
N GLY A 236 -11.15 7.27 0.13
CA GLY A 236 -12.13 6.38 0.75
C GLY A 236 -11.48 5.22 1.49
N GLY A 237 -11.90 4.96 2.74
CA GLY A 237 -11.44 3.82 3.52
C GLY A 237 -9.92 3.81 3.72
N SER A 238 -9.23 2.72 3.34
CA SER A 238 -7.77 2.59 3.43
C SER A 238 -7.00 3.41 2.39
N GLY A 239 -7.68 4.05 1.43
CA GLY A 239 -7.06 4.97 0.46
C GLY A 239 -6.38 6.19 1.10
N ILE A 240 -6.60 6.44 2.40
CA ILE A 240 -5.89 7.45 3.19
C ILE A 240 -4.37 7.25 3.21
N ALA A 241 -3.86 6.04 2.95
CA ALA A 241 -2.42 5.80 2.84
C ALA A 241 -1.75 6.70 1.78
N VAL A 242 -2.45 7.01 0.68
CA VAL A 242 -1.92 7.88 -0.39
C VAL A 242 -1.60 9.28 0.13
N PRO A 243 -2.54 10.09 0.64
CA PRO A 243 -2.23 11.42 1.15
C PRO A 243 -1.22 11.38 2.28
N LEU A 244 -1.32 10.41 3.22
CA LEU A 244 -0.35 10.28 4.32
C LEU A 244 1.09 10.19 3.81
N SER A 245 1.31 9.43 2.74
CA SER A 245 2.65 9.28 2.18
C SER A 245 3.21 10.60 1.63
N TYR A 246 2.34 11.44 1.05
CA TYR A 246 2.75 12.72 0.45
C TYR A 246 2.92 13.86 1.47
N LEU A 247 2.38 13.75 2.68
CA LEU A 247 2.35 14.87 3.63
C LEU A 247 3.75 15.39 4.01
N ASP A 248 4.70 14.52 4.37
CA ASP A 248 6.08 14.96 4.69
C ASP A 248 6.72 15.68 3.48
N ARG A 249 6.42 15.24 2.26
CA ARG A 249 6.99 15.85 1.05
C ARG A 249 6.33 17.17 0.69
N LEU A 250 5.00 17.28 0.82
CA LEU A 250 4.24 18.49 0.50
C LEU A 250 4.42 19.60 1.54
N THR A 251 4.64 19.23 2.80
CA THR A 251 4.84 20.18 3.91
C THR A 251 6.30 20.62 4.07
N ARG A 252 7.27 19.84 3.56
CA ARG A 252 8.69 20.23 3.58
C ARG A 252 8.98 21.29 2.50
N SER A 253 9.67 22.36 2.89
CA SER A 253 10.18 23.37 1.96
C SER A 253 11.34 22.81 1.11
N PRO A 254 11.45 23.15 -0.19
CA PRO A 254 10.60 24.07 -0.96
C PRO A 254 9.43 23.34 -1.67
N SER A 255 8.19 23.67 -1.32
CA SER A 255 7.00 23.27 -2.07
C SER A 255 6.22 24.51 -2.53
N ARG A 256 5.63 24.47 -3.73
CA ARG A 256 4.68 25.53 -4.17
C ARG A 256 3.29 25.33 -3.58
N THR A 257 3.08 24.22 -2.89
CA THR A 257 1.78 23.83 -2.38
C THR A 257 1.46 24.65 -1.14
N GLU A 258 0.55 25.59 -1.28
CA GLU A 258 0.10 26.48 -0.20
C GLU A 258 -1.04 25.85 0.60
N LEU A 259 -1.82 24.97 -0.03
CA LEU A 259 -3.03 24.42 0.56
C LEU A 259 -3.25 22.95 0.19
N ILE A 260 -3.42 22.12 1.22
CA ILE A 260 -3.65 20.68 1.11
C ILE A 260 -5.02 20.37 1.72
N HIS A 261 -5.98 19.95 0.90
CA HIS A 261 -7.30 19.54 1.34
C HIS A 261 -7.43 18.03 1.30
N ILE A 262 -7.73 17.39 2.43
CA ILE A 262 -7.98 15.95 2.51
C ILE A 262 -9.46 15.74 2.82
N HIS A 263 -10.20 15.23 1.83
CA HIS A 263 -11.58 14.81 1.99
C HIS A 263 -11.63 13.29 2.10
N TRP A 264 -11.89 12.78 3.31
CA TRP A 264 -11.81 11.36 3.61
C TRP A 264 -13.17 10.77 3.96
N ALA A 265 -13.67 9.85 3.15
CA ALA A 265 -14.88 9.09 3.44
C ALA A 265 -14.57 7.79 4.18
N VAL A 266 -15.16 7.63 5.37
CA VAL A 266 -14.98 6.45 6.24
C VAL A 266 -16.32 5.90 6.73
N ARG A 267 -16.35 4.59 6.98
CA ARG A 267 -17.50 3.92 7.60
C ARG A 267 -17.42 3.89 9.12
N GLN A 268 -16.23 3.97 9.70
CA GLN A 268 -15.99 3.80 11.14
C GLN A 268 -15.21 5.02 11.65
N CYS A 269 -15.74 5.71 12.67
CA CYS A 269 -15.08 6.89 13.25
C CYS A 269 -13.76 6.53 13.95
N SER A 270 -13.72 5.38 14.61
CA SER A 270 -12.54 4.81 15.28
C SER A 270 -11.32 4.76 14.36
N LEU A 271 -11.51 4.38 13.09
CA LEU A 271 -10.46 4.38 12.08
C LEU A 271 -9.90 5.79 11.84
N ALA A 272 -10.79 6.77 11.75
CA ALA A 272 -10.38 8.15 11.56
C ALA A 272 -9.61 8.70 12.76
N VAL A 273 -10.09 8.44 13.98
CA VAL A 273 -9.44 8.87 15.22
C VAL A 273 -8.03 8.26 15.35
N GLU A 274 -7.87 6.96 15.09
CA GLU A 274 -6.55 6.31 15.16
C GLU A 274 -5.55 6.90 14.16
N VAL A 275 -5.96 7.10 12.91
CA VAL A 275 -5.09 7.67 11.87
C VAL A 275 -4.75 9.13 12.19
N LEU A 276 -5.72 9.92 12.67
CA LEU A 276 -5.49 11.30 13.08
C LEU A 276 -4.46 11.38 14.21
N GLY A 277 -4.62 10.58 15.25
CA GLY A 277 -3.75 10.61 16.43
C GLY A 277 -2.31 10.19 16.12
N HIS A 278 -2.11 9.21 15.25
CA HIS A 278 -0.78 8.63 15.01
C HIS A 278 -0.03 9.27 13.83
N GLU A 279 -0.72 9.66 12.75
CA GLU A 279 -0.07 10.10 11.50
C GLU A 279 -0.24 11.59 11.21
N LEU A 280 -1.33 12.21 11.66
CA LEU A 280 -1.70 13.57 11.24
C LEU A 280 -1.51 14.63 12.33
N ASN A 281 -1.27 14.22 13.57
CA ASN A 281 -1.05 15.14 14.69
C ASN A 281 0.14 16.09 14.45
N SER A 282 1.19 15.61 13.80
CA SER A 282 2.37 16.43 13.45
C SER A 282 2.14 17.39 12.30
N SER A 283 1.22 17.07 11.37
CA SER A 283 1.05 17.80 10.10
C SER A 283 -0.09 18.84 10.13
N SER A 284 -1.02 18.74 11.08
CA SER A 284 -2.20 19.62 11.16
C SER A 284 -1.86 21.04 11.68
N ASN A 285 -0.79 21.19 12.46
CA ASN A 285 -0.51 22.43 13.19
C ASN A 285 -0.10 23.64 12.32
N ASN A 286 0.28 23.43 11.06
CA ASN A 286 0.79 24.49 10.19
C ASN A 286 -0.30 25.24 9.40
N GLY A 287 -1.60 24.91 9.56
CA GLY A 287 -2.72 25.56 8.84
C GLY A 287 -2.79 25.27 7.33
N GLN A 288 -1.71 24.73 6.76
CA GLN A 288 -1.58 24.30 5.36
C GLN A 288 -2.45 23.08 5.03
N VAL A 289 -2.71 22.21 6.01
CA VAL A 289 -3.45 20.95 5.84
C VAL A 289 -4.85 21.10 6.45
N LYS A 290 -5.90 20.99 5.62
CA LYS A 290 -7.30 20.97 6.06
C LYS A 290 -7.91 19.59 5.84
N ILE A 291 -8.38 18.96 6.92
CA ILE A 291 -8.91 17.61 6.90
C ILE A 291 -10.43 17.66 7.11
N ASN A 292 -11.17 17.07 6.16
CA ASN A 292 -12.62 16.93 6.20
C ASN A 292 -12.97 15.44 6.20
N ILE A 293 -13.66 14.96 7.23
CA ILE A 293 -13.99 13.55 7.40
C ILE A 293 -15.49 13.33 7.22
N TYR A 294 -15.84 12.44 6.31
CA TYR A 294 -17.20 12.11 5.93
C TYR A 294 -17.55 10.72 6.45
N VAL A 295 -18.40 10.65 7.46
CA VAL A 295 -18.79 9.39 8.11
C VAL A 295 -20.12 8.91 7.53
N THR A 296 -20.14 7.68 6.99
CA THR A 296 -21.36 7.08 6.43
C THR A 296 -21.87 5.85 7.20
N GLY A 297 -21.22 5.46 8.31
CA GLY A 297 -21.63 4.33 9.16
C GLY A 297 -22.40 4.77 10.40
N VAL A 298 -22.84 3.79 11.19
CA VAL A 298 -23.63 4.03 12.41
C VAL A 298 -22.72 4.60 13.50
N ASP A 299 -23.17 5.72 14.08
CA ASP A 299 -22.45 6.51 15.06
C ASP A 299 -22.19 5.69 16.34
N SER A 300 -20.96 5.25 16.54
CA SER A 300 -20.50 4.68 17.81
C SER A 300 -19.59 5.72 18.46
N ARG A 301 -20.18 6.75 19.04
CA ARG A 301 -19.45 7.72 19.87
C ARG A 301 -18.87 6.98 21.08
N ARG A 302 -17.58 6.68 21.02
CA ARG A 302 -16.70 6.65 22.19
C ARG A 302 -15.79 7.87 22.07
N THR A 303 -16.34 9.02 22.45
CA THR A 303 -15.61 10.27 22.68
C THR A 303 -14.74 10.08 23.91
N GLU A 304 -13.51 9.62 23.73
CA GLU A 304 -12.47 9.72 24.77
C GLU A 304 -11.41 10.78 24.41
N ASP A 305 -11.26 11.15 23.13
CA ASP A 305 -10.25 12.13 22.68
C ASP A 305 -10.88 13.34 21.97
N GLU A 306 -11.39 14.32 22.72
CA GLU A 306 -11.92 15.57 22.16
C GLU A 306 -10.86 16.37 21.38
N ASP A 307 -9.60 16.32 21.80
CA ASP A 307 -8.52 17.07 21.16
C ASP A 307 -8.17 16.53 19.77
N ILE A 308 -8.18 15.20 19.58
CA ILE A 308 -7.97 14.58 18.26
C ILE A 308 -9.13 14.91 17.33
N CYS A 309 -10.36 14.96 17.86
CA CYS A 309 -11.53 15.32 17.08
C CYS A 309 -11.44 16.76 16.53
N ARG A 310 -10.73 17.67 17.21
CA ARG A 310 -10.54 19.06 16.75
C ARG A 310 -9.58 19.20 15.58
N LEU A 311 -8.77 18.18 15.28
CA LEU A 311 -7.82 18.20 14.15
C LEU A 311 -8.50 18.13 12.77
N ALA A 312 -9.81 17.82 12.71
CA ALA A 312 -10.54 17.65 11.45
C ALA A 312 -11.99 18.15 11.56
N GLU A 313 -12.55 18.56 10.43
CA GLU A 313 -13.98 18.87 10.32
C GLU A 313 -14.79 17.60 10.04
N TRP A 314 -15.74 17.27 10.90
CA TRP A 314 -16.52 16.03 10.82
C TRP A 314 -17.90 16.28 10.19
N LYS A 315 -18.24 15.49 9.18
CA LYS A 315 -19.50 15.56 8.42
C LYS A 315 -20.16 14.18 8.38
N PHE A 316 -21.34 14.05 8.97
CA PHE A 316 -22.11 12.80 9.00
C PHE A 316 -23.01 12.66 7.77
N LYS A 317 -22.40 12.74 6.59
CA LYS A 317 -23.09 12.59 5.30
C LYS A 317 -22.17 11.90 4.29
N ARG A 318 -22.75 11.40 3.21
CA ARG A 318 -21.97 10.94 2.06
C ARG A 318 -21.22 12.14 1.44
N LEU A 319 -19.95 11.92 1.11
CA LEU A 319 -19.13 12.87 0.37
C LEU A 319 -19.76 13.15 -1.01
N ASN A 320 -20.04 14.43 -1.29
CA ASN A 320 -20.39 14.89 -2.62
C ASN A 320 -19.11 15.39 -3.31
N VAL A 321 -18.63 14.61 -4.28
CA VAL A 321 -17.38 14.88 -5.00
C VAL A 321 -17.45 16.20 -5.78
N GLU A 322 -18.60 16.50 -6.35
CA GLU A 322 -18.81 17.70 -7.15
C GLU A 322 -18.71 18.98 -6.30
N GLU A 323 -19.45 19.03 -5.19
CA GLU A 323 -19.39 20.15 -4.22
C GLU A 323 -17.96 20.40 -3.73
N VAL A 324 -17.18 19.34 -3.52
CA VAL A 324 -15.82 19.43 -2.99
C VAL A 324 -14.85 19.99 -4.02
N ILE A 325 -14.96 19.56 -5.28
CA ILE A 325 -14.13 20.10 -6.37
C ILE A 325 -14.50 21.55 -6.66
N GLU A 326 -15.80 21.89 -6.68
CA GLU A 326 -16.25 23.27 -6.82
C GLU A 326 -15.78 24.17 -5.68
N GLY A 327 -15.89 23.70 -4.44
CA GLY A 327 -15.38 24.41 -3.28
C GLY A 327 -13.88 24.70 -3.40
N ALA A 328 -13.09 23.70 -3.82
CA ALA A 328 -11.65 23.86 -4.02
C ALA A 328 -11.29 24.88 -5.11
N LEU A 329 -12.07 24.92 -6.20
CA LEU A 329 -11.91 25.90 -7.29
C LEU A 329 -12.31 27.31 -6.87
N ASN A 330 -13.38 27.45 -6.08
CA ASN A 330 -13.93 28.74 -5.67
C ASN A 330 -13.17 29.41 -4.52
N THR A 331 -12.23 28.73 -3.86
CA THR A 331 -11.47 29.27 -2.71
C THR A 331 -10.40 30.30 -3.13
N GLY A 332 -10.67 31.12 -4.15
CA GLY A 332 -10.15 32.49 -4.26
C GLY A 332 -8.68 32.73 -4.63
N GLU A 333 -7.93 31.76 -5.17
CA GLU A 333 -6.56 32.04 -5.65
C GLU A 333 -6.36 31.43 -7.03
N GLU A 334 -5.88 32.25 -7.97
CA GLU A 334 -5.43 31.86 -9.30
C GLU A 334 -4.18 30.96 -9.17
N GLY A 335 -4.42 29.65 -8.98
CA GLY A 335 -3.36 28.68 -8.77
C GLY A 335 -3.69 27.33 -9.41
N SER A 336 -2.65 26.56 -9.71
CA SER A 336 -2.83 25.20 -10.24
C SER A 336 -3.38 24.26 -9.16
N LEU A 337 -4.31 23.38 -9.53
CA LEU A 337 -5.00 22.43 -8.66
C LEU A 337 -4.73 20.99 -9.12
N ALA A 338 -4.18 20.16 -8.24
CA ALA A 338 -4.12 18.72 -8.43
C ALA A 338 -5.24 18.04 -7.65
N VAL A 339 -6.06 17.23 -8.33
CA VAL A 339 -7.09 16.39 -7.71
C VAL A 339 -6.61 14.95 -7.73
N VAL A 340 -6.39 14.36 -6.55
CA VAL A 340 -5.93 12.98 -6.39
C VAL A 340 -7.03 12.15 -5.74
N THR A 341 -7.49 11.10 -6.42
CA THR A 341 -8.53 10.22 -5.90
C THR A 341 -8.00 8.83 -5.57
N SER A 342 -8.27 8.33 -4.37
CA SER A 342 -7.99 6.94 -3.99
C SER A 342 -9.13 6.34 -3.17
N GLY A 343 -9.92 5.46 -3.79
CA GLY A 343 -11.12 4.93 -3.15
C GLY A 343 -11.93 3.99 -4.05
N PRO A 344 -13.21 3.74 -3.71
CA PRO A 344 -14.09 2.88 -4.50
C PRO A 344 -14.24 3.38 -5.94
N ALA A 345 -14.42 2.45 -6.90
CA ALA A 345 -14.52 2.77 -8.33
C ALA A 345 -15.52 3.89 -8.64
N ARG A 346 -16.71 3.87 -8.01
CA ARG A 346 -17.71 4.92 -8.17
C ARG A 346 -17.20 6.32 -7.77
N MET A 347 -16.41 6.43 -6.71
CA MET A 347 -15.82 7.71 -6.28
C MET A 347 -14.75 8.19 -7.27
N ALA A 348 -13.94 7.27 -7.80
CA ALA A 348 -12.97 7.58 -8.84
C ALA A 348 -13.65 8.07 -10.12
N ASP A 349 -14.72 7.38 -10.56
CA ASP A 349 -15.49 7.77 -11.74
C ASP A 349 -16.18 9.12 -11.58
N GLU A 350 -16.82 9.36 -10.42
CA GLU A 350 -17.44 10.66 -10.07
C GLU A 350 -16.38 11.79 -10.07
N SER A 351 -15.18 11.53 -9.52
CA SER A 351 -14.08 12.52 -9.50
C SER A 351 -13.55 12.81 -10.89
N ARG A 352 -13.32 11.77 -11.70
CA ARG A 352 -12.84 11.90 -13.08
C ARG A 352 -13.82 12.69 -13.93
N TYR A 353 -15.12 12.38 -13.83
CA TYR A 353 -16.18 13.11 -14.53
C TYR A 353 -16.23 14.58 -14.11
N ALA A 354 -16.21 14.84 -12.79
CA ALA A 354 -16.28 16.20 -12.26
C ALA A 354 -15.07 17.06 -12.65
N VAL A 355 -13.86 16.50 -12.68
CA VAL A 355 -12.67 17.22 -13.16
C VAL A 355 -12.75 17.44 -14.67
N ALA A 356 -13.05 16.40 -15.47
CA ALA A 356 -13.12 16.51 -16.92
C ALA A 356 -14.13 17.58 -17.39
N ALA A 357 -15.29 17.68 -16.72
CA ALA A 357 -16.29 18.70 -16.99
C ALA A 357 -15.78 20.15 -16.76
N ARG A 358 -14.73 20.32 -15.94
CA ARG A 358 -14.19 21.62 -15.50
C ARG A 358 -12.85 21.97 -16.14
N MET A 359 -12.34 21.13 -17.06
CA MET A 359 -11.06 21.35 -17.76
C MET A 359 -11.13 22.36 -18.93
N VAL A 360 -12.25 23.06 -19.16
CA VAL A 360 -12.43 23.90 -20.36
C VAL A 360 -11.97 25.37 -20.17
N HIS A 361 -10.89 25.71 -20.89
CA HIS A 361 -10.34 26.99 -21.42
C HIS A 361 -10.33 28.32 -20.63
N SER A 362 -10.99 28.48 -19.49
CA SER A 362 -10.97 29.77 -18.75
C SER A 362 -10.77 29.63 -17.24
N SER A 363 -10.29 28.48 -16.78
CA SER A 363 -10.18 28.13 -15.36
C SER A 363 -8.73 27.83 -14.94
N PRO A 364 -8.41 27.89 -13.63
CA PRO A 364 -7.10 27.48 -13.11
C PRO A 364 -6.69 26.09 -13.62
N HIS A 365 -5.39 25.91 -13.86
CA HIS A 365 -4.80 24.66 -14.35
C HIS A 365 -5.15 23.49 -13.42
N ILE A 366 -6.07 22.62 -13.82
CA ILE A 366 -6.54 21.47 -13.05
C ILE A 366 -6.04 20.15 -13.67
N GLU A 367 -5.41 19.31 -12.86
CA GLU A 367 -4.98 17.97 -13.25
C GLU A 367 -5.60 16.90 -12.35
N TYR A 368 -5.97 15.78 -12.95
CA TYR A 368 -6.56 14.63 -12.26
C TYR A 368 -5.57 13.47 -12.17
N PHE A 369 -5.44 12.90 -10.98
CA PHE A 369 -4.66 11.71 -10.71
C PHE A 369 -5.52 10.67 -9.99
N GLU A 370 -5.43 9.42 -10.44
CA GLU A 370 -6.15 8.31 -9.83
C GLU A 370 -5.16 7.27 -9.30
N GLU A 371 -5.29 6.98 -8.02
CA GLU A 371 -4.56 5.92 -7.34
C GLU A 371 -5.55 4.83 -6.95
N SER A 372 -5.72 3.84 -7.83
CA SER A 372 -6.61 2.70 -7.61
C SER A 372 -5.87 1.37 -7.75
N PHE A 373 -6.12 0.47 -6.80
CA PHE A 373 -5.77 -0.94 -6.92
C PHE A 373 -7.06 -1.71 -7.20
N GLN A 374 -7.32 -1.97 -8.48
CA GLN A 374 -8.40 -2.87 -8.88
C GLN A 374 -7.86 -4.31 -8.77
N TRP A 375 -8.35 -5.09 -7.81
CA TRP A 375 -8.13 -6.53 -7.75
C TRP A 375 -9.45 -7.29 -7.77
#